data_AF-A0A1A3QMG9-F1
#
_entry.id   AF-A0A1A3QMG9-F1
#
_cell.length_a   1.000
_cell.length_b   1.000
_cell.length_c   1.000
_cell.angle_alpha   90.00
_cell.angle_beta   90.00
_cell.angle_gamma   90.00
#
_symmetry.space_group_name_H-M   'P 1'
#
loop_
_entity.id
_entity.type
_entity.pdbx_description
1 polymer ?
#
loop_
_entity_poly.entity_id
_entity_poly.type
_entity_poly.pdbx_seq_one_letter_code
_entity_poly.pdbx_strand_id
1 'polypeptide(L)'
;MLAVRLLLGGMFVVAALAKLTDRDGVRRAVTAFGVPAAASVGRALIAAEFGIAAMLLALPSTGAVAALIALAGFSAVVLASLARGRRLECHCFGRLSAGPLGWPTVARNGFFATLAAYVALDGQSGWALTAFAAAMLGLWLGPAAHRRWASRPGVKAAALALPDRTGRIRTLDELGNRKPLVLVFSQPGCGACDALLPEVARWQSELDGRVTVALINGGPAGHRVPLELIDESRASFAAYGITATPSAVLIEGGQRTDTARGAGAIGELVERAAGTGQSTFTRRGLLRSASVGLLPVVGATAAACDSGGKGAQPSNVNAFEVDGAWLCNQTFALCTTAPCVPSPTDPNISICNCVVVNGYSVGFKNCTERAQTGSKVRSAFSTVNVNANFGVLSCPSGVPWANCLDVECEIDATNPAVAKCQCLTVKTGESLTFGGGCDTATCTSTIWSAATPDLPATTQYRKGMNQIGQPVNFPKTCPAPHP
;
A
#
# COMPACT_ATOMS: atom_id res chain seq x y z
N MET A 1 -1.52 40.45 3.36
CA MET A 1 -0.42 40.30 2.38
C MET A 1 0.76 39.46 2.85
N LEU A 2 1.40 39.78 3.98
CA LEU A 2 2.58 39.03 4.45
C LEU A 2 2.31 37.53 4.67
N ALA A 3 1.21 37.16 5.31
CA ALA A 3 0.86 35.76 5.56
C ALA A 3 0.73 34.92 4.27
N VAL A 4 0.15 35.49 3.21
CA VAL A 4 0.00 34.82 1.90
C VAL A 4 1.36 34.59 1.26
N ARG A 5 2.27 35.57 1.36
CA ARG A 5 3.65 35.48 0.86
C ARG A 5 4.47 34.44 1.62
N LEU A 6 4.33 34.39 2.94
CA LEU A 6 4.98 33.37 3.77
C LEU A 6 4.48 31.96 3.44
N LEU A 7 3.17 31.80 3.22
CA LEU A 7 2.57 30.53 2.83
C LEU A 7 3.04 30.06 1.44
N LEU A 8 3.05 30.95 0.44
CA LEU A 8 3.58 30.65 -0.90
C LEU A 8 5.08 30.36 -0.87
N GLY A 9 5.86 31.19 -0.19
CA GLY A 9 7.31 31.01 -0.05
C GLY A 9 7.64 29.70 0.64
N GLY A 10 6.96 29.39 1.75
CA GLY A 10 7.11 28.11 2.46
C GLY A 10 6.77 26.91 1.57
N MET A 11 5.71 27.00 0.76
CA MET A 11 5.35 25.95 -0.19
C MET A 11 6.46 25.69 -1.24
N PHE A 12 7.04 26.74 -1.81
CA PHE A 12 8.18 26.62 -2.74
C PHE A 12 9.44 26.09 -2.06
N VAL A 13 9.74 26.49 -0.82
CA VAL A 13 10.87 25.95 -0.04
C VAL A 13 10.69 24.46 0.21
N VAL A 14 9.51 24.03 0.67
CA VAL A 14 9.22 22.60 0.88
C VAL A 14 9.33 21.82 -0.43
N ALA A 15 8.83 22.39 -1.54
CA ALA A 15 8.94 21.77 -2.86
C ALA A 15 10.41 21.63 -3.32
N ALA A 16 11.23 22.65 -3.10
CA ALA A 16 12.65 22.66 -3.44
C ALA A 16 13.44 21.66 -2.59
N LEU A 17 13.21 21.63 -1.27
CA LEU A 17 13.85 20.69 -0.36
C LEU A 17 13.47 19.24 -0.68
N ALA A 18 12.20 18.97 -0.96
CA ALA A 18 11.76 17.62 -1.34
C ALA A 18 12.46 17.15 -2.63
N LYS A 19 12.60 18.03 -3.64
CA LYS A 19 13.34 17.74 -4.87
C LYS A 19 14.85 17.62 -4.65
N LEU A 20 15.41 18.39 -3.73
CA LEU A 20 16.82 18.33 -3.36
C LEU A 20 17.17 16.99 -2.70
N THR A 21 16.25 16.43 -1.90
CA THR A 21 16.43 15.11 -1.27
C THR A 21 16.24 13.93 -2.23
N ASP A 22 15.57 14.14 -3.37
CA ASP A 22 15.27 13.09 -4.37
C ASP A 22 15.68 13.53 -5.79
N ARG A 23 16.98 13.81 -5.96
CA ARG A 23 17.52 14.30 -7.25
C ARG A 23 17.34 13.29 -8.38
N ASP A 24 17.45 11.99 -8.07
CA ASP A 24 17.27 10.92 -9.05
C ASP A 24 15.81 10.77 -9.48
N GLY A 25 14.85 10.96 -8.56
CA GLY A 25 13.43 11.08 -8.89
C GLY A 25 13.14 12.25 -9.83
N VAL A 26 13.71 13.42 -9.54
CA VAL A 26 13.56 14.62 -10.40
C VAL A 26 14.15 14.38 -11.80
N ARG A 27 15.33 13.77 -11.90
CA ARG A 27 15.94 13.44 -13.19
C ARG A 27 15.06 12.49 -14.00
N ARG A 28 14.59 11.40 -13.39
CA ARG A 28 13.69 10.42 -14.02
C ARG A 28 12.39 11.06 -14.52
N ALA A 29 11.81 11.95 -13.70
CA ALA A 29 10.63 12.72 -14.08
C ALA A 29 10.87 13.56 -15.33
N VAL A 30 11.94 14.36 -15.35
CA VAL A 30 12.26 15.22 -16.50
C VAL A 30 12.55 14.40 -17.77
N THR A 31 13.23 13.25 -17.64
CA THR A 31 13.42 12.34 -18.78
C THR A 31 12.12 11.75 -19.30
N ALA A 32 11.14 11.45 -18.44
CA ALA A 32 9.85 10.89 -18.85
C ALA A 32 9.03 11.89 -19.70
N PHE A 33 9.31 13.20 -19.58
CA PHE A 33 8.75 14.23 -20.44
C PHE A 33 9.52 14.45 -21.75
N GLY A 34 10.57 13.66 -22.01
CA GLY A 34 11.36 13.72 -23.26
C GLY A 34 12.32 14.91 -23.34
N VAL A 35 12.63 15.57 -22.21
CA VAL A 35 13.49 16.75 -22.19
C VAL A 35 14.97 16.33 -22.17
N PRO A 36 15.80 16.78 -23.14
CA PRO A 36 17.24 16.53 -23.12
C PRO A 36 17.91 17.25 -21.94
N ALA A 37 19.05 16.74 -21.46
CA ALA A 37 19.78 17.31 -20.31
C ALA A 37 18.97 17.35 -18.98
N ALA A 38 18.20 16.30 -18.70
CA ALA A 38 17.30 16.19 -17.55
C ALA A 38 17.94 16.50 -16.18
N ALA A 39 19.22 16.18 -15.99
CA ALA A 39 19.93 16.50 -14.75
C ALA A 39 20.13 18.02 -14.55
N SER A 40 20.48 18.74 -15.63
CA SER A 40 20.68 20.20 -15.61
C SER A 40 19.35 20.92 -15.42
N VAL A 41 18.30 20.48 -16.12
CA VAL A 41 16.94 21.01 -15.99
C VAL A 41 16.40 20.76 -14.57
N GLY A 42 16.65 19.58 -13.99
CA GLY A 42 16.28 19.27 -12.61
C GLY A 42 16.94 20.21 -11.59
N ARG A 43 18.24 20.53 -11.77
CA ARG A 43 18.94 21.50 -10.92
C ARG A 43 18.40 22.92 -11.11
N ALA A 44 18.13 23.33 -12.34
CA ALA A 44 17.55 24.63 -12.65
C ALA A 44 16.16 24.79 -12.01
N LEU A 45 15.34 23.73 -11.99
CA LEU A 45 14.05 23.74 -11.34
C LEU A 45 14.16 23.97 -9.82
N ILE A 46 15.07 23.27 -9.14
CA ILE A 46 15.32 23.46 -7.71
C ILE A 46 15.79 24.90 -7.42
N ALA A 47 16.71 25.42 -8.23
CA ALA A 47 17.21 26.79 -8.09
C ALA A 47 16.09 27.81 -8.32
N ALA A 48 15.23 27.60 -9.32
CA ALA A 48 14.09 28.45 -9.59
C ALA A 48 13.10 28.47 -8.43
N GLU A 49 12.83 27.33 -7.79
CA GLU A 49 11.92 27.26 -6.63
C GLU A 49 12.45 28.03 -5.41
N PHE A 50 13.75 27.89 -5.08
CA PHE A 50 14.37 28.72 -4.05
C PHE A 50 14.40 30.21 -4.43
N GLY A 51 14.68 30.52 -5.69
CA GLY A 51 14.68 31.88 -6.21
C GLY A 51 13.31 32.54 -6.09
N ILE A 52 12.24 31.83 -6.46
CA ILE A 52 10.86 32.30 -6.30
C ILE A 52 10.52 32.55 -4.84
N ALA A 53 10.89 31.62 -3.94
CA ALA A 53 10.67 31.80 -2.51
C ALA A 53 11.39 33.04 -1.95
N ALA A 54 12.65 33.27 -2.35
CA ALA A 54 13.42 34.45 -1.95
C ALA A 54 12.82 35.74 -2.53
N MET A 55 12.44 35.74 -3.81
CA MET A 55 11.80 36.88 -4.46
C MET A 55 10.44 37.21 -3.81
N LEU A 56 9.65 36.22 -3.39
CA LEU A 56 8.41 36.47 -2.66
C LEU A 56 8.62 37.23 -1.35
N LEU A 57 9.81 37.17 -0.74
CA LEU A 57 10.17 37.91 0.47
C LEU A 57 10.81 39.28 0.16
N ALA A 58 11.74 39.34 -0.80
CA ALA A 58 12.48 40.55 -1.13
C ALA A 58 11.76 41.50 -2.10
N LEU A 59 11.10 40.93 -3.13
CA LEU A 59 10.46 41.63 -4.25
C LEU A 59 9.04 41.07 -4.47
N PRO A 60 8.07 41.38 -3.58
CA PRO A 60 6.78 40.70 -3.49
C PRO A 60 6.06 40.49 -4.81
N SER A 61 5.89 41.55 -5.61
CA SER A 61 5.14 41.50 -6.87
C SER A 61 5.86 40.69 -7.93
N THR A 62 7.18 40.84 -8.06
CA THR A 62 8.02 40.07 -8.99
C THR A 62 8.02 38.59 -8.63
N GLY A 63 8.20 38.27 -7.33
CA GLY A 63 8.13 36.90 -6.84
C GLY A 63 6.77 36.25 -7.06
N ALA A 64 5.69 37.03 -6.91
CA ALA A 64 4.33 36.56 -7.15
C ALA A 64 4.05 36.27 -8.64
N VAL A 65 4.52 37.13 -9.56
CA VAL A 65 4.43 36.88 -11.00
C VAL A 65 5.24 35.64 -11.39
N ALA A 66 6.46 35.49 -10.87
CA ALA A 66 7.28 34.30 -11.13
C ALA A 66 6.63 33.01 -10.61
N ALA A 67 6.05 33.05 -9.40
CA ALA A 67 5.28 31.95 -8.83
C ALA A 67 4.07 31.59 -9.70
N LEU A 68 3.32 32.59 -10.17
CA LEU A 68 2.16 32.39 -11.03
C LEU A 68 2.53 31.71 -12.35
N ILE A 69 3.61 32.17 -13.01
CA ILE A 69 4.12 31.58 -14.26
C ILE A 69 4.52 30.12 -14.03
N ALA A 70 5.27 29.84 -12.96
CA ALA A 70 5.71 28.49 -12.64
C ALA A 70 4.53 27.53 -12.38
N LEU A 71 3.55 27.97 -11.58
CA LEU A 71 2.36 27.18 -11.25
C LEU A 71 1.46 26.95 -12.48
N ALA A 72 1.27 27.98 -13.31
CA ALA A 72 0.48 27.89 -14.54
C ALA A 72 1.15 26.96 -15.56
N GLY A 73 2.46 27.13 -15.80
CA GLY A 73 3.23 26.28 -16.71
C GLY A 73 3.22 24.82 -16.28
N PHE A 74 3.45 24.55 -14.99
CA PHE A 74 3.37 23.18 -14.47
C PHE A 74 1.96 22.60 -14.62
N SER A 75 0.91 23.38 -14.33
CA SER A 75 -0.48 22.93 -14.46
C SER A 75 -0.84 22.62 -15.91
N ALA A 76 -0.35 23.41 -16.87
CA ALA A 76 -0.54 23.16 -18.30
C ALA A 76 0.12 21.84 -18.74
N VAL A 77 1.33 21.53 -18.25
CA VAL A 77 2.00 20.26 -18.52
C VAL A 77 1.20 19.07 -17.97
N VAL A 78 0.69 19.18 -16.74
CA VAL A 78 -0.15 18.13 -16.13
C VAL A 78 -1.44 17.95 -16.92
N LEU A 79 -2.15 19.03 -17.27
CA LEU A 79 -3.37 18.98 -18.06
C LEU A 79 -3.14 18.35 -19.45
N ALA A 80 -2.06 18.74 -20.13
CA ALA A 80 -1.70 18.15 -21.42
C ALA A 80 -1.34 16.67 -21.32
N SER A 81 -0.78 16.22 -20.18
CA SER A 81 -0.55 14.79 -19.93
C SER A 81 -1.84 14.03 -19.70
N LEU A 82 -2.75 14.59 -18.89
CA LEU A 82 -4.06 14.00 -18.58
C LEU A 82 -4.94 13.89 -19.84
N ALA A 83 -4.97 14.94 -20.68
CA ALA A 83 -5.72 14.96 -21.93
C ALA A 83 -5.25 13.88 -22.94
N ARG A 84 -3.97 13.50 -22.87
CA ARG A 84 -3.38 12.44 -23.71
C ARG A 84 -3.50 11.04 -23.10
N GLY A 85 -4.26 10.87 -22.02
CA GLY A 85 -4.45 9.58 -21.34
C GLY A 85 -3.20 9.03 -20.65
N ARG A 86 -2.10 9.81 -20.60
CA ARG A 86 -0.85 9.40 -19.97
C ARG A 86 -0.93 9.69 -18.48
N ARG A 87 -1.31 8.70 -17.68
CA ARG A 87 -1.15 8.71 -16.22
C ARG A 87 0.30 8.40 -15.90
N LEU A 88 1.17 9.40 -16.00
CA LEU A 88 2.58 9.25 -15.64
C LEU A 88 2.65 8.94 -14.13
N GLU A 89 3.16 7.75 -13.79
CA GLU A 89 3.55 7.40 -12.43
C GLU A 89 4.76 8.27 -12.05
N CYS A 90 4.50 9.43 -11.43
CA CYS A 90 5.54 10.42 -11.20
C CYS A 90 5.87 10.59 -9.72
N HIS A 91 7.12 10.25 -9.38
CA HIS A 91 7.89 10.75 -8.25
C HIS A 91 8.41 12.20 -8.47
N CYS A 92 7.60 13.08 -9.08
CA CYS A 92 8.03 14.46 -9.46
C CYS A 92 8.34 15.40 -8.27
N PHE A 93 8.00 15.01 -7.04
CA PHE A 93 8.00 15.91 -5.87
C PHE A 93 8.69 15.34 -4.64
N GLY A 94 9.57 14.36 -4.81
CA GLY A 94 10.19 13.65 -3.69
C GLY A 94 9.19 12.87 -2.84
N ARG A 95 9.65 12.41 -1.67
CA ARG A 95 8.95 11.45 -0.81
C ARG A 95 7.62 11.94 -0.19
N LEU A 96 7.27 13.22 -0.35
CA LEU A 96 6.11 13.86 0.31
C LEU A 96 4.82 13.87 -0.53
N SER A 97 4.88 13.52 -1.81
CA SER A 97 3.70 13.49 -2.68
C SER A 97 3.75 12.31 -3.63
N ALA A 98 3.39 11.13 -3.13
CA ALA A 98 3.27 9.90 -3.90
C ALA A 98 1.78 9.59 -4.16
N GLY A 99 1.29 10.03 -5.30
CA GLY A 99 -0.05 9.73 -5.79
C GLY A 99 -0.10 9.99 -7.29
N PRO A 100 -0.96 9.28 -8.06
CA PRO A 100 -1.07 9.49 -9.49
C PRO A 100 -1.39 10.96 -9.78
N LEU A 101 -0.71 11.56 -10.76
CA LEU A 101 -1.02 12.89 -11.25
C LEU A 101 -2.51 12.92 -11.67
N GLY A 102 -3.30 13.80 -11.07
CA GLY A 102 -4.74 13.87 -11.28
C GLY A 102 -5.31 15.25 -11.01
N TRP A 103 -6.63 15.38 -11.16
CA TRP A 103 -7.37 16.63 -10.93
C TRP A 103 -7.07 17.33 -9.60
N PRO A 104 -6.82 16.63 -8.46
CA PRO A 104 -6.44 17.30 -7.22
C PRO A 104 -5.13 18.09 -7.31
N THR A 105 -4.19 17.68 -8.16
CA THR A 105 -2.93 18.40 -8.38
C THR A 105 -3.17 19.73 -9.10
N VAL A 106 -4.07 19.72 -10.10
CA VAL A 106 -4.46 20.93 -10.82
C VAL A 106 -5.22 21.88 -9.89
N ALA A 107 -6.16 21.37 -9.09
CA ALA A 107 -6.90 22.17 -8.11
C ALA A 107 -5.99 22.79 -7.05
N ARG A 108 -5.03 22.01 -6.51
CA ARG A 108 -4.01 22.50 -5.58
C ARG A 108 -3.21 23.66 -6.18
N ASN A 109 -2.69 23.50 -7.39
CA ASN A 109 -1.90 24.54 -8.04
C ASN A 109 -2.76 25.75 -8.42
N GLY A 110 -4.02 25.53 -8.79
CA GLY A 110 -5.01 26.58 -8.99
C GLY A 110 -5.15 27.44 -7.74
N PHE A 111 -5.32 26.83 -6.56
CA PHE A 111 -5.38 27.55 -5.28
C PHE A 111 -4.13 28.43 -5.04
N PHE A 112 -2.93 27.85 -5.14
CA PHE A 112 -1.69 28.62 -4.95
C PHE A 112 -1.49 29.69 -6.03
N ALA A 113 -1.90 29.45 -7.28
CA ALA A 113 -1.84 30.42 -8.36
C ALA A 113 -2.76 31.62 -8.08
N THR A 114 -3.94 31.40 -7.50
CA THR A 114 -4.84 32.49 -7.10
C THR A 114 -4.26 33.34 -5.97
N LEU A 115 -3.57 32.70 -5.01
CA LEU A 115 -2.84 33.43 -3.98
C LEU A 115 -1.69 34.25 -4.57
N ALA A 116 -0.97 33.70 -5.56
CA ALA A 116 0.07 34.42 -6.27
C ALA A 116 -0.51 35.62 -7.05
N ALA A 117 -1.64 35.44 -7.76
CA ALA A 117 -2.34 36.52 -8.44
C ALA A 117 -2.81 37.62 -7.48
N TYR A 118 -3.32 37.24 -6.29
CA TYR A 118 -3.71 38.19 -5.25
C TYR A 118 -2.54 39.06 -4.78
N VAL A 119 -1.35 38.47 -4.61
CA VAL A 119 -0.13 39.23 -4.26
C VAL A 119 0.36 40.08 -5.44
N ALA A 120 0.32 39.56 -6.67
CA ALA A 120 0.77 40.27 -7.87
C ALA A 120 -0.08 41.51 -8.18
N LEU A 121 -1.38 41.45 -7.88
CA LEU A 121 -2.34 42.54 -8.09
C LEU A 121 -2.49 43.47 -6.87
N ASP A 122 -1.60 43.34 -5.88
CA ASP A 122 -1.63 44.10 -4.62
C ASP A 122 -3.00 44.06 -3.91
N GLY A 123 -3.69 42.93 -4.04
CA GLY A 123 -4.97 42.67 -3.37
C GLY A 123 -6.20 43.22 -4.06
N GLN A 124 -6.05 43.84 -5.23
CA GLN A 124 -7.16 44.24 -6.08
C GLN A 124 -7.96 43.01 -6.54
N SER A 125 -9.26 43.19 -6.78
CA SER A 125 -10.19 42.10 -7.14
C SER A 125 -10.29 40.98 -6.08
N GLY A 126 -10.08 41.34 -4.80
CA GLY A 126 -10.01 40.40 -3.68
C GLY A 126 -11.18 39.42 -3.59
N TRP A 127 -12.42 39.86 -3.77
CA TRP A 127 -13.59 38.98 -3.66
C TRP A 127 -13.61 37.87 -4.71
N ALA A 128 -13.30 38.18 -5.98
CA ALA A 128 -13.29 37.21 -7.08
C ALA A 128 -12.16 36.18 -6.89
N LEU A 129 -10.97 36.65 -6.49
CA LEU A 129 -9.84 35.79 -6.17
C LEU A 129 -10.12 34.93 -4.93
N THR A 130 -10.77 35.46 -3.90
CA THR A 130 -11.15 34.65 -2.73
C THR A 130 -12.18 33.58 -3.08
N ALA A 131 -13.18 33.89 -3.91
CA ALA A 131 -14.18 32.92 -4.34
C ALA A 131 -13.55 31.80 -5.17
N PHE A 132 -12.66 32.15 -6.10
CA PHE A 132 -11.95 31.16 -6.91
C PHE A 132 -10.97 30.31 -6.07
N ALA A 133 -10.24 30.93 -5.14
CA ALA A 133 -9.37 30.20 -4.22
C ALA A 133 -10.17 29.23 -3.34
N ALA A 134 -11.32 29.65 -2.81
CA ALA A 134 -12.20 28.78 -2.04
C ALA A 134 -12.72 27.59 -2.87
N ALA A 135 -13.12 27.81 -4.12
CA ALA A 135 -13.54 26.75 -5.04
C ALA A 135 -12.41 25.75 -5.32
N MET A 136 -11.20 26.24 -5.61
CA MET A 136 -10.03 25.39 -5.84
C MET A 136 -9.63 24.60 -4.59
N LEU A 137 -9.69 25.22 -3.41
CA LEU A 137 -9.43 24.56 -2.13
C LEU A 137 -10.46 23.47 -1.84
N GLY A 138 -11.73 23.73 -2.13
CA GLY A 138 -12.82 22.76 -2.05
C GLY A 138 -12.62 21.57 -2.99
N LEU A 139 -12.20 21.80 -4.23
CA LEU A 139 -11.87 20.72 -5.18
C LEU A 139 -10.63 19.92 -4.77
N TRP A 140 -9.65 20.57 -4.15
CA TRP A 140 -8.44 19.91 -3.67
C TRP A 140 -8.69 19.05 -2.43
N LEU A 141 -9.32 19.61 -1.39
CA LEU A 141 -9.49 18.96 -0.08
C LEU A 141 -10.81 18.21 0.05
N GLY A 142 -11.85 18.63 -0.67
CA GLY A 142 -13.21 18.12 -0.57
C GLY A 142 -13.31 16.60 -0.73
N PRO A 143 -12.74 15.98 -1.79
CA PRO A 143 -12.81 14.54 -1.95
C PRO A 143 -12.15 13.75 -0.80
N ALA A 144 -11.01 14.24 -0.28
CA ALA A 144 -10.32 13.58 0.83
C ALA A 144 -11.06 13.78 2.16
N ALA A 145 -11.58 14.98 2.42
CA ALA A 145 -12.39 15.29 3.59
C ALA A 145 -13.71 14.51 3.59
N HIS A 146 -14.40 14.46 2.44
CA HIS A 146 -15.62 13.69 2.24
C HIS A 146 -15.38 12.19 2.48
N ARG A 147 -14.31 11.61 1.90
CA ARG A 147 -13.94 10.20 2.15
C ARG A 147 -13.66 9.92 3.62
N ARG A 148 -12.91 10.80 4.30
CA ARG A 148 -12.63 10.67 5.74
C ARG A 148 -13.91 10.74 6.58
N TRP A 149 -14.85 11.60 6.20
CA TRP A 149 -16.12 11.74 6.90
C TRP A 149 -17.04 10.54 6.66
N ALA A 150 -17.17 10.09 5.41
CA ALA A 150 -17.93 8.90 5.01
C ALA A 150 -17.36 7.59 5.57
N SER A 151 -16.08 7.58 5.97
CA SER A 151 -15.42 6.40 6.57
C SER A 151 -15.51 6.33 8.10
N ARG A 152 -16.17 7.29 8.75
CA ARG A 152 -16.30 7.29 10.22
C ARG A 152 -17.23 6.17 10.70
N PRO A 153 -16.91 5.49 11.81
CA PRO A 153 -17.85 4.59 12.49
C PRO A 153 -19.17 5.31 12.84
N GLY A 154 -20.29 4.61 12.70
CA GLY A 154 -21.65 5.10 12.99
C GLY A 154 -22.35 5.82 11.83
N VAL A 155 -21.70 6.01 10.69
CA VAL A 155 -22.34 6.55 9.48
C VAL A 155 -23.13 5.44 8.77
N LYS A 156 -24.30 5.79 8.22
CA LYS A 156 -25.12 4.87 7.41
C LYS A 156 -24.26 4.27 6.28
N ALA A 157 -24.26 2.95 6.18
CA ALA A 157 -23.50 2.26 5.15
C ALA A 157 -24.02 2.65 3.74
N ALA A 158 -23.11 2.78 2.79
CA ALA A 158 -23.47 3.13 1.41
C ALA A 158 -24.34 2.04 0.81
N ALA A 159 -25.40 2.44 0.09
CA ALA A 159 -26.28 1.49 -0.58
C ALA A 159 -25.45 0.58 -1.50
N LEU A 160 -25.71 -0.72 -1.41
CA LEU A 160 -25.06 -1.75 -2.21
C LEU A 160 -26.15 -2.50 -2.97
N ALA A 161 -25.98 -2.65 -4.28
CA ALA A 161 -26.81 -3.46 -5.14
C ALA A 161 -25.91 -4.06 -6.22
N LEU A 162 -25.43 -5.29 -5.97
CA LEU A 162 -24.45 -5.95 -6.83
C LEU A 162 -24.98 -7.32 -7.27
N PRO A 163 -24.71 -7.75 -8.52
CA PRO A 163 -25.05 -9.08 -8.97
C PRO A 163 -24.21 -10.12 -8.22
N ASP A 164 -24.86 -11.21 -7.80
CA ASP A 164 -24.16 -12.45 -7.46
C ASP A 164 -23.82 -13.26 -8.72
N ARG A 165 -23.20 -14.42 -8.54
CA ARG A 165 -22.79 -15.33 -9.62
C ARG A 165 -23.91 -15.78 -10.57
N THR A 166 -25.16 -15.75 -10.12
CA THR A 166 -26.34 -16.12 -10.93
C THR A 166 -26.91 -14.93 -11.71
N GLY A 167 -26.31 -13.75 -11.56
CA GLY A 167 -26.83 -12.49 -12.08
C GLY A 167 -27.94 -11.88 -11.22
N ARG A 168 -28.31 -12.52 -10.10
CA ARG A 168 -29.30 -11.99 -9.18
C ARG A 168 -28.69 -10.83 -8.41
N ILE A 169 -29.34 -9.67 -8.44
CA ILE A 169 -28.93 -8.51 -7.65
C ILE A 169 -29.18 -8.79 -6.17
N ARG A 170 -28.14 -8.59 -5.36
CA ARG A 170 -28.17 -8.68 -3.90
C ARG A 170 -27.98 -7.29 -3.33
N THR A 171 -28.88 -6.91 -2.42
CA THR A 171 -28.85 -5.58 -1.81
C THR A 171 -28.27 -5.62 -0.40
N LEU A 172 -27.82 -4.47 0.10
CA LEU A 172 -27.30 -4.35 1.46
C LEU A 172 -28.30 -4.82 2.52
N ASP A 173 -29.57 -4.43 2.37
CA ASP A 173 -30.64 -4.73 3.32
C ASP A 173 -30.95 -6.24 3.36
N GLU A 174 -30.91 -6.90 2.21
CA GLU A 174 -31.06 -8.37 2.13
C GLU A 174 -29.91 -9.12 2.82
N LEU A 175 -28.68 -8.63 2.68
CA LEU A 175 -27.49 -9.26 3.25
C LEU A 175 -27.38 -9.02 4.77
N GLY A 176 -27.77 -7.83 5.23
CA GLY A 176 -27.69 -7.42 6.62
C GLY A 176 -28.86 -7.84 7.51
N ASN A 177 -29.80 -8.65 7.01
CA ASN A 177 -31.09 -9.01 7.62
C ASN A 177 -31.02 -9.40 9.12
N ARG A 178 -31.05 -8.37 9.99
CA ARG A 178 -30.94 -8.41 11.46
C ARG A 178 -29.67 -9.06 12.03
N LYS A 179 -28.60 -9.17 11.24
CA LYS A 179 -27.31 -9.74 11.66
C LYS A 179 -26.19 -8.79 11.28
N PRO A 180 -25.07 -8.78 12.02
CA PRO A 180 -23.85 -8.14 11.58
C PRO A 180 -23.47 -8.64 10.17
N LEU A 181 -23.12 -7.70 9.28
CA LEU A 181 -22.70 -7.96 7.91
C LEU A 181 -21.23 -7.55 7.76
N VAL A 182 -20.38 -8.48 7.33
CA VAL A 182 -18.99 -8.22 6.97
C VAL A 182 -18.86 -8.25 5.46
N LEU A 183 -18.54 -7.11 4.86
CA LEU A 183 -18.19 -7.01 3.44
C LEU A 183 -16.67 -7.13 3.28
N VAL A 184 -16.20 -8.20 2.65
CA VAL A 184 -14.76 -8.45 2.38
C VAL A 184 -14.46 -8.07 0.93
N PHE A 185 -13.61 -7.07 0.72
CA PHE A 185 -13.24 -6.55 -0.58
C PHE A 185 -11.97 -7.23 -1.10
N SER A 186 -12.08 -7.82 -2.29
CA SER A 186 -11.03 -8.58 -2.98
C SER A 186 -10.89 -8.15 -4.43
N GLN A 187 -9.74 -8.41 -5.04
CA GLN A 187 -9.51 -8.15 -6.47
C GLN A 187 -8.73 -9.29 -7.13
N PRO A 188 -8.92 -9.56 -8.43
CA PRO A 188 -8.10 -10.53 -9.14
C PRO A 188 -6.60 -10.18 -9.09
N GLY A 189 -5.75 -11.21 -9.10
CA GLY A 189 -4.29 -11.04 -9.08
C GLY A 189 -3.72 -10.58 -7.73
N CYS A 190 -4.53 -10.58 -6.67
CA CYS A 190 -4.13 -10.25 -5.31
C CYS A 190 -3.86 -11.53 -4.52
N GLY A 191 -2.60 -11.96 -4.41
CA GLY A 191 -2.24 -13.20 -3.71
C GLY A 191 -2.70 -13.24 -2.23
N ALA A 192 -2.67 -12.10 -1.53
CA ALA A 192 -3.20 -12.01 -0.17
C ALA A 192 -4.73 -12.15 -0.10
N CYS A 193 -5.44 -11.73 -1.15
CA CYS A 193 -6.88 -11.90 -1.26
C CYS A 193 -7.23 -13.35 -1.56
N ASP A 194 -6.50 -13.98 -2.48
CA ASP A 194 -6.71 -15.38 -2.86
C ASP A 194 -6.44 -16.32 -1.68
N ALA A 195 -5.41 -16.02 -0.87
CA ALA A 195 -5.11 -16.75 0.37
C ALA A 195 -6.21 -16.64 1.43
N LEU A 196 -7.00 -15.57 1.41
CA LEU A 196 -8.10 -15.34 2.37
C LEU A 196 -9.41 -16.04 1.95
N LEU A 197 -9.56 -16.44 0.67
CA LEU A 197 -10.81 -17.01 0.15
C LEU A 197 -11.29 -18.27 0.89
N PRO A 198 -10.42 -19.24 1.26
CA PRO A 198 -10.87 -20.42 2.01
C PRO A 198 -11.43 -20.06 3.38
N GLU A 199 -10.84 -19.07 4.07
CA GLU A 199 -11.36 -18.58 5.34
C GLU A 199 -12.70 -17.85 5.16
N VAL A 200 -12.84 -17.05 4.09
CA VAL A 200 -14.12 -16.41 3.77
C VAL A 200 -15.21 -17.44 3.51
N ALA A 201 -14.92 -18.50 2.75
CA ALA A 201 -15.86 -19.59 2.51
C ALA A 201 -16.22 -20.34 3.81
N ARG A 202 -15.25 -20.56 4.69
CA ARG A 202 -15.46 -21.17 6.00
C ARG A 202 -16.30 -20.28 6.93
N TRP A 203 -16.05 -18.98 6.98
CA TRP A 203 -16.86 -18.05 7.75
C TRP A 203 -18.30 -17.98 7.22
N GLN A 204 -18.48 -18.04 5.90
CA GLN A 204 -19.81 -18.09 5.28
C GLN A 204 -20.62 -19.31 5.71
N SER A 205 -19.98 -20.47 5.94
CA SER A 205 -20.68 -21.67 6.40
C SER A 205 -20.84 -21.74 7.92
N GLU A 206 -19.79 -21.46 8.69
CA GLU A 206 -19.78 -21.63 10.17
C GLU A 206 -20.49 -20.49 10.93
N LEU A 207 -20.52 -19.29 10.34
CA LEU A 207 -21.17 -18.13 10.93
C LEU A 207 -22.55 -17.88 10.35
N ASP A 208 -23.02 -18.75 9.44
CA ASP A 208 -24.39 -18.69 8.97
C ASP A 208 -25.35 -18.72 10.17
N GLY A 209 -26.40 -17.91 10.12
CA GLY A 209 -27.24 -17.70 11.30
C GLY A 209 -26.80 -16.54 12.22
N ARG A 210 -25.51 -16.21 12.33
CA ARG A 210 -24.97 -15.22 13.29
C ARG A 210 -24.35 -13.98 12.64
N VAL A 211 -23.56 -14.15 11.60
CA VAL A 211 -22.89 -13.07 10.86
C VAL A 211 -22.98 -13.38 9.38
N THR A 212 -23.43 -12.42 8.57
CA THR A 212 -23.35 -12.55 7.12
C THR A 212 -21.97 -12.10 6.66
N VAL A 213 -21.22 -12.96 5.97
CA VAL A 213 -19.92 -12.57 5.37
C VAL A 213 -20.06 -12.62 3.85
N ALA A 214 -19.91 -11.49 3.16
CA ALA A 214 -20.03 -11.40 1.71
C ALA A 214 -18.71 -10.95 1.08
N LEU A 215 -18.24 -11.66 0.05
CA LEU A 215 -17.08 -11.25 -0.72
C LEU A 215 -17.51 -10.29 -1.83
N ILE A 216 -16.91 -9.11 -1.89
CA ILE A 216 -17.03 -8.15 -3.00
C ILE A 216 -15.79 -8.29 -3.88
N ASN A 217 -15.95 -8.86 -5.08
CA ASN A 217 -14.87 -9.08 -6.03
C ASN A 217 -14.86 -7.95 -7.09
N GLY A 218 -13.73 -7.26 -7.20
CA GLY A 218 -13.53 -6.16 -8.16
C GLY A 218 -13.19 -6.58 -9.59
N GLY A 219 -13.45 -7.83 -9.97
CA GLY A 219 -13.18 -8.36 -11.31
C GLY A 219 -14.22 -9.40 -11.74
N PRO A 220 -14.00 -10.06 -12.90
CA PRO A 220 -15.01 -10.93 -13.49
C PRO A 220 -15.38 -12.10 -12.57
N ALA A 221 -16.61 -12.59 -12.71
CA ALA A 221 -17.16 -13.63 -11.86
C ALA A 221 -16.28 -14.90 -11.88
N GLY A 222 -15.82 -15.34 -10.69
CA GLY A 222 -14.78 -16.36 -10.58
C GLY A 222 -15.14 -17.60 -9.77
N HIS A 223 -16.37 -17.73 -9.27
CA HIS A 223 -16.79 -18.82 -8.37
C HIS A 223 -15.80 -19.02 -7.20
N ARG A 224 -15.44 -17.93 -6.53
CA ARG A 224 -14.35 -17.92 -5.53
C ARG A 224 -14.80 -18.36 -4.15
N VAL A 225 -16.03 -18.03 -3.78
CA VAL A 225 -16.70 -18.40 -2.52
C VAL A 225 -18.22 -18.50 -2.72
N PRO A 226 -18.96 -19.19 -1.84
CA PRO A 226 -20.42 -19.34 -1.97
C PRO A 226 -21.21 -18.03 -2.11
N LEU A 227 -20.92 -17.02 -1.30
CA LEU A 227 -21.53 -15.68 -1.37
C LEU A 227 -20.51 -14.65 -1.90
N GLU A 228 -20.44 -14.57 -3.23
CA GLU A 228 -19.61 -13.65 -4.00
C GLU A 228 -20.50 -12.67 -4.77
N LEU A 229 -20.20 -11.37 -4.66
CA LEU A 229 -20.83 -10.27 -5.37
C LEU A 229 -19.81 -9.60 -6.28
N ILE A 230 -20.23 -9.28 -7.50
CA ILE A 230 -19.36 -8.80 -8.57
C ILE A 230 -19.48 -7.28 -8.71
N ASP A 231 -18.36 -6.57 -8.58
CA ASP A 231 -18.26 -5.12 -8.80
C ASP A 231 -17.08 -4.76 -9.70
N GLU A 232 -17.19 -5.11 -10.98
CA GLU A 232 -16.17 -4.77 -11.99
C GLU A 232 -15.94 -3.26 -12.12
N SER A 233 -16.97 -2.45 -11.88
CA SER A 233 -16.89 -0.98 -11.91
C SER A 233 -16.11 -0.40 -10.74
N ARG A 234 -15.93 -1.19 -9.67
CA ARG A 234 -15.35 -0.79 -8.38
C ARG A 234 -16.09 0.39 -7.72
N ALA A 235 -17.36 0.60 -8.05
CA ALA A 235 -18.17 1.66 -7.48
C ALA A 235 -18.36 1.47 -5.96
N SER A 236 -18.54 0.22 -5.51
CA SER A 236 -18.65 -0.09 -4.09
C SER A 236 -17.31 0.12 -3.36
N PHE A 237 -16.18 -0.21 -3.98
CA PHE A 237 -14.86 0.07 -3.40
C PHE A 237 -14.69 1.56 -3.12
N ALA A 238 -15.06 2.40 -4.09
CA ALA A 238 -15.02 3.85 -3.93
C ALA A 238 -15.98 4.34 -2.83
N ALA A 239 -17.22 3.82 -2.82
CA ALA A 239 -18.25 4.20 -1.85
C ALA A 239 -17.85 3.87 -0.40
N TYR A 240 -17.19 2.72 -0.20
CA TYR A 240 -16.69 2.29 1.11
C TYR A 240 -15.29 2.82 1.45
N GLY A 241 -14.66 3.58 0.54
CA GLY A 241 -13.33 4.16 0.75
C GLY A 241 -12.20 3.12 0.76
N ILE A 242 -12.39 2.01 0.05
CA ILE A 242 -11.45 0.91 -0.05
C ILE A 242 -10.37 1.23 -1.08
N THR A 243 -9.16 1.49 -0.59
CA THR A 243 -7.99 1.83 -1.43
C THR A 243 -6.98 0.69 -1.55
N ALA A 244 -7.17 -0.40 -0.80
CA ALA A 244 -6.30 -1.58 -0.79
C ALA A 244 -7.13 -2.83 -0.52
N THR A 245 -6.65 -3.99 -0.96
CA THR A 245 -7.28 -5.30 -0.72
C THR A 245 -6.24 -6.32 -0.23
N PRO A 246 -6.62 -7.30 0.60
CA PRO A 246 -7.97 -7.48 1.13
C PRO A 246 -8.28 -6.43 2.20
N SER A 247 -9.52 -5.94 2.21
CA SER A 247 -10.06 -5.08 3.27
C SER A 247 -11.44 -5.56 3.66
N ALA A 248 -11.90 -5.29 4.87
CA ALA A 248 -13.26 -5.60 5.28
C ALA A 248 -13.95 -4.42 5.96
N VAL A 249 -15.27 -4.37 5.83
CA VAL A 249 -16.15 -3.40 6.49
C VAL A 249 -17.19 -4.16 7.30
N LEU A 250 -17.30 -3.85 8.59
CA LEU A 250 -18.37 -4.33 9.46
C LEU A 250 -19.55 -3.36 9.42
N ILE A 251 -20.74 -3.91 9.23
CA ILE A 251 -22.01 -3.19 9.17
C ILE A 251 -22.98 -3.81 10.17
N GLU A 252 -23.48 -3.00 11.10
CA GLU A 252 -24.45 -3.41 12.12
C GLU A 252 -25.60 -2.40 12.14
N GLY A 253 -26.85 -2.88 12.10
CA GLY A 253 -28.02 -1.99 12.05
C GLY A 253 -28.02 -1.02 10.86
N GLY A 254 -27.39 -1.41 9.73
CA GLY A 254 -27.25 -0.56 8.54
C GLY A 254 -26.20 0.55 8.67
N GLN A 255 -25.41 0.57 9.75
CA GLN A 255 -24.33 1.53 9.96
C GLN A 255 -22.97 0.83 9.86
N ARG A 256 -21.99 1.51 9.29
CA ARG A 256 -20.60 1.05 9.30
C ARG A 256 -20.05 1.21 10.71
N THR A 257 -19.69 0.13 11.38
CA THR A 257 -19.15 0.17 12.74
C THR A 257 -17.65 -0.02 12.80
N ASP A 258 -17.06 -0.71 11.83
CA ASP A 258 -15.60 -0.91 11.79
C ASP A 258 -15.04 -1.19 10.39
N THR A 259 -13.72 -1.05 10.23
CA THR A 259 -12.99 -1.49 9.04
C THR A 259 -11.62 -2.08 9.34
N ALA A 260 -11.29 -3.14 8.61
CA ALA A 260 -10.00 -3.82 8.68
C ALA A 260 -9.29 -3.80 7.32
N ARG A 261 -7.96 -3.87 7.34
CA ARG A 261 -7.11 -4.05 6.15
C ARG A 261 -6.11 -5.16 6.40
N GLY A 262 -5.95 -6.07 5.43
CA GLY A 262 -5.09 -7.25 5.53
C GLY A 262 -5.79 -8.44 6.21
N ALA A 263 -5.34 -9.66 5.89
CA ALA A 263 -6.00 -10.90 6.30
C ALA A 263 -6.18 -11.05 7.82
N GLY A 264 -5.12 -10.82 8.62
CA GLY A 264 -5.18 -10.96 10.07
C GLY A 264 -6.21 -10.03 10.73
N ALA A 265 -6.20 -8.75 10.39
CA ALA A 265 -7.16 -7.78 10.92
C ALA A 265 -8.60 -8.08 10.48
N ILE A 266 -8.79 -8.68 9.30
CA ILE A 266 -10.11 -9.13 8.83
C ILE A 266 -10.60 -10.30 9.70
N GLY A 267 -9.73 -11.25 10.02
CA GLY A 267 -10.05 -12.35 10.94
C GLY A 267 -10.53 -11.83 12.30
N GLU A 268 -9.76 -10.93 12.93
CA GLU A 268 -10.12 -10.30 14.21
C GLU A 268 -11.46 -9.53 14.14
N LEU A 269 -11.74 -8.87 13.01
CA LEU A 269 -13.00 -8.17 12.80
C LEU A 269 -14.19 -9.13 12.68
N VAL A 270 -14.02 -10.26 11.98
CA VAL A 270 -15.05 -11.29 11.85
C VAL A 270 -15.33 -11.98 13.18
N GLU A 271 -14.30 -12.29 13.96
CA GLU A 271 -14.45 -12.88 15.30
C GLU A 271 -15.21 -11.96 16.26
N ARG A 272 -14.90 -10.65 16.26
CA ARG A 272 -15.65 -9.67 17.04
C ARG A 272 -17.11 -9.57 16.62
N ALA A 273 -17.38 -9.57 15.31
CA ALA A 273 -18.73 -9.57 14.78
C ALA A 273 -19.51 -10.85 15.17
N ALA A 274 -18.82 -11.99 15.30
CA ALA A 274 -19.43 -13.23 15.76
C ALA A 274 -19.68 -13.24 17.29
N GLY A 275 -18.87 -12.52 18.07
CA GLY A 275 -18.98 -12.41 19.52
C GLY A 275 -20.09 -11.47 20.02
N THR A 276 -20.53 -10.50 19.21
CA THR A 276 -21.62 -9.57 19.60
C THR A 276 -22.98 -10.26 19.77
N GLY A 277 -23.14 -11.51 19.32
CA GLY A 277 -24.31 -12.36 19.58
C GLY A 277 -24.33 -13.05 20.96
N GLN A 278 -23.24 -12.98 21.75
CA GLN A 278 -23.13 -13.56 23.09
C GLN A 278 -22.71 -12.50 24.12
N SER A 279 -23.54 -11.50 24.38
CA SER A 279 -23.38 -10.65 25.55
C SER A 279 -24.55 -10.82 26.51
N THR A 280 -24.53 -11.92 27.27
CA THR A 280 -25.02 -11.86 28.65
C THR A 280 -24.05 -10.96 29.40
N PHE A 281 -24.45 -9.71 29.60
CA PHE A 281 -23.79 -8.77 30.50
C PHE A 281 -23.60 -9.42 31.87
N THR A 282 -22.43 -10.00 32.13
CA THR A 282 -22.05 -10.40 33.48
C THR A 282 -21.38 -9.21 34.15
N ARG A 283 -21.99 -8.80 35.26
CA ARG A 283 -21.65 -7.67 36.15
C ARG A 283 -20.18 -7.59 36.60
N ARG A 284 -19.33 -8.57 36.26
CA ARG A 284 -17.91 -8.66 36.61
C ARG A 284 -16.96 -7.93 35.65
N GLY A 285 -17.38 -7.62 34.41
CA GLY A 285 -16.52 -6.92 33.43
C GLY A 285 -16.35 -5.41 33.68
N LEU A 286 -17.30 -4.78 34.37
CA LEU A 286 -17.35 -3.33 34.58
C LEU A 286 -16.37 -2.79 35.64
N LEU A 287 -15.70 -3.66 36.39
CA LEU A 287 -14.78 -3.24 37.46
C LEU A 287 -13.29 -3.25 37.06
N ARG A 288 -12.93 -3.79 35.89
CA ARG A 288 -11.52 -3.79 35.43
C ARG A 288 -11.13 -2.60 34.55
N SER A 289 -12.09 -1.89 33.98
CA SER A 289 -11.86 -0.70 33.14
C SER A 289 -11.76 0.61 33.93
N ALA A 290 -11.94 0.59 35.25
CA ALA A 290 -11.95 1.79 36.08
C ALA A 290 -10.58 2.17 36.70
N SER A 291 -9.49 1.43 36.44
CA SER A 291 -8.22 1.61 37.18
C SER A 291 -6.98 1.88 36.33
N VAL A 292 -7.10 2.33 35.06
CA VAL A 292 -5.93 2.69 34.24
C VAL A 292 -5.87 4.19 33.88
N GLY A 293 -6.90 4.97 34.19
CA GLY A 293 -6.87 6.41 33.96
C GLY A 293 -6.44 7.16 35.22
N LEU A 294 -5.13 7.40 35.43
CA LEU A 294 -4.55 8.52 36.18
C LEU A 294 -3.03 8.36 36.36
N LEU A 295 -2.24 8.71 35.34
CA LEU A 295 -0.88 9.25 35.56
C LEU A 295 -0.59 10.35 34.52
N PRO A 296 -0.02 11.50 34.91
CA PRO A 296 0.10 12.69 34.06
C PRO A 296 1.31 12.62 33.13
N VAL A 297 1.14 13.19 31.93
CA VAL A 297 2.20 13.48 30.96
C VAL A 297 2.99 14.69 31.45
N VAL A 298 4.24 14.50 31.86
CA VAL A 298 5.22 15.58 32.06
C VAL A 298 6.59 15.12 31.55
N GLY A 299 7.21 15.92 30.68
CA GLY A 299 8.65 15.90 30.48
C GLY A 299 9.15 15.41 29.11
N ALA A 300 8.85 16.14 28.04
CA ALA A 300 9.73 16.19 26.88
C ALA A 300 10.63 17.43 27.02
N THR A 301 11.95 17.26 27.18
CA THR A 301 13.00 18.13 26.61
C THR A 301 14.39 17.60 26.93
N ALA A 302 15.28 17.79 25.95
CA ALA A 302 16.75 17.72 26.00
C ALA A 302 17.42 16.32 26.07
N ALA A 303 17.99 15.88 24.95
CA ALA A 303 19.44 16.05 24.75
C ALA A 303 19.80 15.73 23.28
N ALA A 304 20.40 16.71 22.61
CA ALA A 304 21.10 16.53 21.36
C ALA A 304 22.59 16.32 21.64
N CYS A 305 23.24 15.64 20.69
CA CYS A 305 24.69 15.57 20.45
C CYS A 305 25.51 14.70 21.43
N ASP A 306 25.86 13.50 20.97
CA ASP A 306 27.21 12.99 21.17
C ASP A 306 27.75 12.43 19.85
N SER A 307 29.02 12.73 19.60
CA SER A 307 29.73 12.47 18.35
C SER A 307 30.81 11.44 18.63
N GLY A 308 30.76 10.28 17.96
CA GLY A 308 31.94 9.41 17.89
C GLY A 308 31.66 7.92 17.78
N GLY A 309 31.97 7.36 16.61
CA GLY A 309 32.74 6.12 16.52
C GLY A 309 32.00 4.78 16.58
N LYS A 310 31.95 4.13 15.40
CA LYS A 310 31.85 2.69 15.12
C LYS A 310 30.44 2.08 15.16
N GLY A 311 30.13 1.33 14.10
CA GLY A 311 28.81 0.79 13.78
C GLY A 311 28.21 -0.01 14.94
N ALA A 312 27.10 0.50 15.47
CA ALA A 312 26.25 -0.20 16.41
C ALA A 312 24.87 -0.40 15.76
N GLN A 313 24.47 -1.65 15.70
CA GLN A 313 23.18 -2.10 15.20
C GLN A 313 22.05 -1.53 16.09
N PRO A 314 20.89 -1.13 15.53
CA PRO A 314 19.77 -0.64 16.34
C PRO A 314 19.32 -1.70 17.36
N SER A 315 19.10 -1.28 18.60
CA SER A 315 18.89 -2.08 19.81
C SER A 315 17.59 -2.92 19.86
N ASN A 316 16.96 -3.23 18.72
CA ASN A 316 15.69 -3.97 18.63
C ASN A 316 15.66 -5.06 17.54
N VAL A 317 16.81 -5.46 16.97
CA VAL A 317 16.87 -6.52 15.96
C VAL A 317 17.46 -7.80 16.58
N ASN A 318 16.62 -8.81 16.80
CA ASN A 318 17.08 -10.18 17.08
C ASN A 318 17.66 -10.77 15.78
N ALA A 319 18.99 -10.77 15.67
CA ALA A 319 19.74 -11.24 14.51
C ALA A 319 20.61 -12.44 14.89
N PHE A 320 20.45 -13.56 14.19
CA PHE A 320 21.27 -14.75 14.38
C PHE A 320 21.68 -15.34 13.03
N GLU A 321 22.93 -15.74 12.90
CA GLU A 321 23.44 -16.41 11.71
C GLU A 321 23.29 -17.92 11.86
N VAL A 322 22.77 -18.56 10.82
CA VAL A 322 22.50 -20.00 10.74
C VAL A 322 23.05 -20.51 9.41
N ASP A 323 24.16 -21.23 9.47
CA ASP A 323 24.82 -21.87 8.32
C ASP A 323 25.03 -20.90 7.13
N GLY A 324 25.55 -19.69 7.41
CA GLY A 324 25.83 -18.66 6.41
C GLY A 324 24.63 -17.82 5.97
N ALA A 325 23.45 -18.01 6.57
CA ALA A 325 22.26 -17.21 6.34
C ALA A 325 21.83 -16.47 7.62
N TRP A 326 21.29 -15.26 7.47
CA TRP A 326 20.87 -14.40 8.56
C TRP A 326 19.38 -14.49 8.81
N LEU A 327 19.00 -14.88 10.02
CA LEU A 327 17.63 -14.78 10.52
C LEU A 327 17.43 -13.40 11.14
N CYS A 328 16.52 -12.60 10.58
CA CYS A 328 16.27 -11.23 10.99
C CYS A 328 14.79 -11.01 11.30
N ASN A 329 14.47 -10.36 12.42
CA ASN A 329 13.14 -9.87 12.71
C ASN A 329 13.01 -8.39 12.30
N GLN A 330 12.42 -8.13 11.14
CA GLN A 330 12.27 -6.78 10.58
C GLN A 330 11.22 -6.75 9.45
N THR A 331 11.00 -5.59 8.84
CA THR A 331 10.19 -5.51 7.61
C THR A 331 10.91 -6.17 6.44
N PHE A 332 10.22 -7.02 5.68
CA PHE A 332 10.73 -7.63 4.45
C PHE A 332 9.61 -7.80 3.41
N ALA A 333 9.99 -8.06 2.15
CA ALA A 333 9.04 -8.45 1.10
C ALA A 333 8.93 -9.99 1.02
N LEU A 334 7.76 -10.52 1.34
CA LEU A 334 7.44 -11.94 1.27
C LEU A 334 7.00 -12.29 -0.16
N CYS A 335 7.92 -12.89 -0.92
CA CYS A 335 7.68 -13.32 -2.30
C CYS A 335 7.28 -14.79 -2.42
N THR A 336 7.27 -15.56 -1.33
CA THR A 336 7.14 -17.03 -1.30
C THR A 336 5.96 -17.61 -2.11
N THR A 337 4.89 -16.82 -2.33
CA THR A 337 3.68 -17.20 -3.09
C THR A 337 3.38 -16.21 -4.23
N ALA A 338 4.34 -15.37 -4.61
CA ALA A 338 4.12 -14.23 -5.49
C ALA A 338 4.05 -14.65 -6.97
N PRO A 339 3.02 -14.20 -7.72
CA PRO A 339 3.02 -14.26 -9.17
C PRO A 339 3.90 -13.15 -9.74
N CYS A 340 4.52 -13.44 -10.87
CA CYS A 340 5.46 -12.57 -11.54
C CYS A 340 5.14 -12.41 -13.02
N VAL A 341 5.57 -11.29 -13.59
CA VAL A 341 5.52 -11.02 -15.03
C VAL A 341 6.93 -10.72 -15.55
N PRO A 342 7.27 -11.10 -16.79
CA PRO A 342 8.55 -10.73 -17.39
C PRO A 342 8.73 -9.21 -17.39
N SER A 343 9.95 -8.75 -17.10
CA SER A 343 10.27 -7.33 -17.22
C SER A 343 10.26 -6.90 -18.69
N PRO A 344 9.67 -5.74 -19.02
CA PRO A 344 9.66 -5.23 -20.39
C PRO A 344 11.03 -4.75 -20.86
N THR A 345 11.98 -4.54 -19.93
CA THR A 345 13.30 -3.96 -20.23
C THR A 345 14.46 -4.94 -20.09
N ASP A 346 14.29 -6.04 -19.35
CA ASP A 346 15.34 -7.03 -19.12
C ASP A 346 14.76 -8.46 -19.16
N PRO A 347 15.11 -9.29 -20.17
CA PRO A 347 14.60 -10.65 -20.30
C PRO A 347 15.09 -11.62 -19.21
N ASN A 348 16.04 -11.20 -18.35
CA ASN A 348 16.52 -11.97 -17.21
C ASN A 348 15.87 -11.54 -15.89
N ILE A 349 14.93 -10.59 -15.92
CA ILE A 349 14.22 -10.10 -14.74
C ILE A 349 12.72 -10.42 -14.86
N SER A 350 12.14 -10.87 -13.75
CA SER A 350 10.71 -10.99 -13.54
C SER A 350 10.29 -10.03 -12.44
N ILE A 351 9.24 -9.24 -12.68
CA ILE A 351 8.67 -8.31 -11.73
C ILE A 351 7.59 -9.07 -10.94
N CYS A 352 7.87 -9.33 -9.66
CA CYS A 352 6.98 -10.07 -8.77
C CYS A 352 6.27 -9.13 -7.80
N ASN A 353 4.99 -9.38 -7.53
CA ASN A 353 4.21 -8.65 -6.54
C ASN A 353 4.27 -9.37 -5.18
N CYS A 354 5.14 -8.90 -4.29
CA CYS A 354 5.39 -9.53 -3.00
C CYS A 354 4.68 -8.80 -1.86
N VAL A 355 4.30 -9.51 -0.80
CA VAL A 355 3.57 -8.91 0.33
C VAL A 355 4.57 -8.34 1.33
N VAL A 356 4.39 -7.10 1.77
CA VAL A 356 5.24 -6.48 2.79
C VAL A 356 4.77 -6.91 4.17
N VAL A 357 5.66 -7.50 4.95
CA VAL A 357 5.37 -8.04 6.28
C VAL A 357 6.48 -7.73 7.26
N ASN A 358 6.15 -7.72 8.55
CA ASN A 358 7.10 -7.65 9.65
C ASN A 358 7.20 -9.02 10.30
N GLY A 359 8.41 -9.49 10.57
CA GLY A 359 8.63 -10.74 11.28
C GLY A 359 9.98 -11.37 10.99
N TYR A 360 10.13 -12.62 11.42
CA TYR A 360 11.33 -13.40 11.16
C TYR A 360 11.40 -13.88 9.72
N SER A 361 12.51 -13.55 9.05
CA SER A 361 12.84 -14.02 7.71
C SER A 361 14.33 -14.33 7.57
N VAL A 362 14.66 -15.28 6.70
CA VAL A 362 16.04 -15.67 6.38
C VAL A 362 16.47 -15.18 4.99
N GLY A 363 17.73 -14.80 4.88
CA GLY A 363 18.41 -14.37 3.67
C GLY A 363 19.92 -14.45 3.89
N PHE A 364 20.71 -14.42 2.82
CA PHE A 364 22.18 -14.43 2.88
C PHE A 364 22.79 -13.08 3.24
N LYS A 365 22.06 -11.98 3.00
CA LYS A 365 22.47 -10.65 3.47
C LYS A 365 22.23 -10.48 4.97
N ASN A 366 23.12 -9.76 5.63
CA ASN A 366 22.97 -9.41 7.05
C ASN A 366 21.74 -8.51 7.29
N CYS A 367 21.31 -8.41 8.55
CA CYS A 367 20.09 -7.69 8.90
C CYS A 367 20.17 -6.19 8.57
N THR A 368 21.34 -5.57 8.73
CA THR A 368 21.56 -4.15 8.40
C THR A 368 21.38 -3.88 6.91
N GLU A 369 21.90 -4.75 6.03
CA GLU A 369 21.73 -4.64 4.57
C GLU A 369 20.29 -4.92 4.10
N ARG A 370 19.53 -5.67 4.88
CA ARG A 370 18.12 -6.01 4.62
C ARG A 370 17.14 -5.06 5.29
N ALA A 371 17.62 -4.17 6.16
CA ALA A 371 16.78 -3.23 6.88
C ALA A 371 16.08 -2.29 5.89
N GLN A 372 14.79 -2.07 6.11
CA GLN A 372 14.01 -1.17 5.27
C GLN A 372 14.56 0.25 5.36
N THR A 373 14.77 0.87 4.19
CA THR A 373 15.18 2.28 4.10
C THR A 373 14.18 3.02 3.20
N GLY A 374 13.24 3.74 3.83
CA GLY A 374 12.15 4.40 3.10
C GLY A 374 11.20 3.41 2.44
N SER A 375 11.01 3.50 1.11
CA SER A 375 10.22 2.55 0.34
C SER A 375 11.02 1.33 -0.14
N LYS A 376 12.34 1.30 0.10
CA LYS A 376 13.18 0.17 -0.26
C LYS A 376 13.17 -0.87 0.84
N VAL A 377 12.86 -2.09 0.45
CA VAL A 377 12.87 -3.28 1.31
C VAL A 377 13.56 -4.40 0.54
N ARG A 378 14.09 -5.40 1.23
CA ARG A 378 14.58 -6.61 0.58
C ARG A 378 13.59 -7.74 0.73
N SER A 379 13.47 -8.55 -0.31
CA SER A 379 12.76 -9.81 -0.21
C SER A 379 13.58 -10.83 0.56
N ALA A 380 12.89 -11.73 1.25
CA ALA A 380 13.51 -12.75 2.07
C ALA A 380 12.60 -13.97 2.16
N PHE A 381 13.19 -15.11 2.55
CA PHE A 381 12.42 -16.33 2.77
C PHE A 381 11.79 -16.31 4.16
N SER A 382 10.50 -16.64 4.22
CA SER A 382 9.75 -16.80 5.46
C SER A 382 8.47 -17.58 5.20
N THR A 383 7.91 -18.17 6.25
CA THR A 383 6.60 -18.84 6.24
C THR A 383 5.53 -18.07 7.01
N VAL A 384 5.76 -16.79 7.36
CA VAL A 384 4.83 -16.00 8.21
C VAL A 384 3.40 -15.92 7.65
N ASN A 385 3.20 -15.98 6.32
CA ASN A 385 1.88 -16.06 5.70
C ASN A 385 1.62 -17.39 4.99
N VAL A 386 2.42 -18.42 5.29
CA VAL A 386 2.33 -19.74 4.68
C VAL A 386 1.90 -20.71 5.76
N ASN A 387 0.68 -21.23 5.65
CA ASN A 387 0.08 -22.14 6.60
C ASN A 387 -0.21 -23.52 5.97
N ALA A 388 -0.88 -24.41 6.71
CA ALA A 388 -1.17 -25.77 6.28
C ALA A 388 -2.11 -25.88 5.05
N ASN A 389 -2.75 -24.78 4.64
CA ASN A 389 -3.59 -24.74 3.44
C ASN A 389 -2.79 -24.46 2.16
N PHE A 390 -1.52 -24.06 2.29
CA PHE A 390 -0.61 -24.01 1.16
C PHE A 390 -0.05 -25.41 0.90
N GLY A 391 0.29 -25.66 -0.36
CA GLY A 391 1.07 -26.83 -0.75
C GLY A 391 2.38 -26.42 -1.41
N VAL A 392 3.39 -27.28 -1.31
CA VAL A 392 4.63 -27.13 -2.08
C VAL A 392 4.40 -27.75 -3.45
N LEU A 393 4.26 -26.90 -4.47
CA LEU A 393 4.11 -27.31 -5.86
C LEU A 393 5.50 -27.48 -6.49
N SER A 394 5.73 -28.63 -7.10
CA SER A 394 6.90 -28.88 -7.93
C SER A 394 6.55 -28.58 -9.39
N CYS A 395 7.30 -27.67 -10.01
CA CYS A 395 7.18 -27.37 -11.42
C CYS A 395 8.34 -28.02 -12.20
N PRO A 396 8.05 -28.65 -13.36
CA PRO A 396 9.05 -29.38 -14.13
C PRO A 396 10.10 -28.45 -14.74
N SER A 397 11.24 -29.03 -15.12
CA SER A 397 12.25 -28.33 -15.91
C SER A 397 11.69 -27.86 -17.26
N GLY A 398 12.21 -26.73 -17.75
CA GLY A 398 11.79 -26.11 -19.02
C GLY A 398 10.72 -25.04 -18.89
N VAL A 399 10.25 -24.78 -17.66
CA VAL A 399 9.31 -23.70 -17.34
C VAL A 399 10.04 -22.60 -16.57
N PRO A 400 9.92 -21.31 -16.97
CA PRO A 400 10.62 -20.23 -16.28
C PRO A 400 10.01 -19.94 -14.89
N TRP A 401 10.87 -19.67 -13.92
CA TRP A 401 10.50 -19.27 -12.56
C TRP A 401 11.37 -18.11 -12.08
N ALA A 402 11.00 -17.45 -10.98
CA ALA A 402 11.68 -16.25 -10.49
C ALA A 402 12.37 -16.49 -9.13
N ASN A 403 13.69 -16.30 -9.07
CA ASN A 403 14.44 -16.28 -7.83
C ASN A 403 14.37 -14.89 -7.20
N CYS A 404 13.64 -14.79 -6.09
CA CYS A 404 13.42 -13.56 -5.35
C CYS A 404 14.17 -13.50 -4.02
N LEU A 405 15.17 -14.34 -3.74
CA LEU A 405 15.87 -14.27 -2.44
C LEU A 405 16.84 -13.08 -2.40
N ASP A 406 16.75 -12.24 -1.37
CA ASP A 406 17.60 -11.04 -1.14
C ASP A 406 17.58 -9.95 -2.22
N VAL A 407 16.62 -10.00 -3.13
CA VAL A 407 16.49 -8.96 -4.17
C VAL A 407 15.93 -7.66 -3.58
N GLU A 408 16.27 -6.55 -4.22
CA GLU A 408 15.71 -5.26 -3.83
C GLU A 408 14.27 -5.14 -4.35
N CYS A 409 13.40 -4.66 -3.48
CA CYS A 409 12.01 -4.42 -3.75
C CYS A 409 11.64 -2.98 -3.44
N GLU A 410 10.66 -2.48 -4.17
CA GLU A 410 10.09 -1.16 -3.96
C GLU A 410 8.66 -1.31 -3.46
N ILE A 411 8.42 -0.87 -2.23
CA ILE A 411 7.09 -0.83 -1.62
C ILE A 411 6.21 0.09 -2.46
N ASP A 412 5.05 -0.43 -2.85
CA ASP A 412 4.06 0.30 -3.62
C ASP A 412 3.51 1.45 -2.77
N ALA A 413 3.66 2.68 -3.28
CA ALA A 413 3.27 3.87 -2.56
C ALA A 413 1.74 4.00 -2.40
N THR A 414 0.95 3.35 -3.26
CA THR A 414 -0.52 3.31 -3.20
C THR A 414 -1.02 2.16 -2.36
N ASN A 415 -0.24 1.07 -2.28
CA ASN A 415 -0.52 -0.08 -1.43
C ASN A 415 0.74 -0.53 -0.68
N PRO A 416 1.05 0.07 0.49
CA PRO A 416 2.25 -0.29 1.25
C PRO A 416 2.32 -1.74 1.74
N ALA A 417 1.22 -2.50 1.61
CA ALA A 417 1.20 -3.94 1.88
C ALA A 417 1.81 -4.78 0.73
N VAL A 418 2.18 -4.17 -0.40
CA VAL A 418 2.77 -4.82 -1.56
C VAL A 418 4.07 -4.13 -1.95
N ALA A 419 5.05 -4.91 -2.40
CA ALA A 419 6.27 -4.41 -3.00
C ALA A 419 6.52 -5.08 -4.35
N LYS A 420 6.98 -4.30 -5.33
CA LYS A 420 7.42 -4.81 -6.63
C LYS A 420 8.90 -5.19 -6.51
N CYS A 421 9.19 -6.48 -6.66
CA CYS A 421 10.53 -7.03 -6.57
C CYS A 421 11.05 -7.38 -7.97
N GLN A 422 12.30 -7.01 -8.26
CA GLN A 422 12.98 -7.38 -9.50
C GLN A 422 13.74 -8.68 -9.27
N CYS A 423 13.08 -9.80 -9.55
CA CYS A 423 13.61 -11.13 -9.30
C CYS A 423 14.33 -11.68 -10.52
N LEU A 424 15.34 -12.51 -10.30
CA LEU A 424 16.09 -13.12 -11.39
C LEU A 424 15.24 -14.22 -12.04
N THR A 425 15.01 -14.11 -13.33
CA THR A 425 14.32 -15.15 -14.11
C THR A 425 15.27 -16.32 -14.35
N VAL A 426 14.90 -17.49 -13.85
CA VAL A 426 15.58 -18.75 -14.10
C VAL A 426 14.80 -19.50 -15.18
N LYS A 427 15.48 -19.81 -16.29
CA LYS A 427 14.84 -20.39 -17.50
C LYS A 427 14.92 -21.91 -17.56
N THR A 428 15.77 -22.52 -16.75
CA THR A 428 16.08 -23.95 -16.78
C THR A 428 16.14 -24.52 -15.37
N GLY A 429 15.84 -25.81 -15.24
CA GLY A 429 15.84 -26.50 -13.95
C GLY A 429 14.46 -26.54 -13.30
N GLU A 430 14.29 -27.54 -12.44
CA GLU A 430 13.08 -27.73 -11.64
C GLU A 430 12.94 -26.64 -10.58
N SER A 431 11.72 -26.42 -10.11
CA SER A 431 11.47 -25.43 -9.08
C SER A 431 10.39 -25.87 -8.10
N LEU A 432 10.55 -25.42 -6.86
CA LEU A 432 9.57 -25.55 -5.79
C LEU A 432 8.98 -24.17 -5.47
N THR A 433 7.66 -24.07 -5.50
CA THR A 433 6.92 -22.85 -5.14
C THR A 433 5.81 -23.16 -4.15
N PHE A 434 5.44 -22.17 -3.35
CA PHE A 434 4.23 -22.20 -2.52
C PHE A 434 3.05 -21.50 -3.23
N GLY A 435 3.27 -20.95 -4.43
CA GLY A 435 2.24 -20.41 -5.30
C GLY A 435 1.49 -21.51 -6.07
N GLY A 436 0.50 -21.10 -6.86
CA GLY A 436 -0.20 -22.02 -7.78
C GLY A 436 -1.24 -22.94 -7.15
N GLY A 437 -1.40 -22.97 -5.82
CA GLY A 437 -2.51 -23.67 -5.16
C GLY A 437 -2.60 -25.17 -5.45
N CYS A 438 -1.45 -25.83 -5.65
CA CYS A 438 -1.35 -27.22 -6.12
C CYS A 438 -1.93 -27.52 -7.51
N ASP A 439 -2.22 -26.51 -8.33
CA ASP A 439 -2.56 -26.69 -9.73
C ASP A 439 -1.31 -26.63 -10.62
N THR A 440 -0.89 -27.78 -11.15
CA THR A 440 0.28 -27.90 -12.03
C THR A 440 0.15 -27.11 -13.33
N ALA A 441 -1.07 -26.81 -13.79
CA ALA A 441 -1.28 -25.97 -14.97
C ALA A 441 -0.80 -24.53 -14.76
N THR A 442 -0.68 -24.09 -13.50
CA THR A 442 -0.18 -22.75 -13.17
C THR A 442 1.32 -22.61 -13.38
N CYS A 443 2.08 -23.72 -13.46
CA CYS A 443 3.51 -23.67 -13.76
C CYS A 443 3.75 -23.00 -15.12
N THR A 444 2.98 -23.35 -16.15
CA THR A 444 3.19 -22.81 -17.51
C THR A 444 2.47 -21.48 -17.76
N SER A 445 1.39 -21.20 -17.04
CA SER A 445 0.61 -19.97 -17.24
C SER A 445 1.09 -18.78 -16.41
N THR A 446 1.83 -19.01 -15.32
CA THR A 446 2.33 -17.95 -14.43
C THR A 446 3.77 -18.21 -14.01
N ILE A 447 4.62 -17.19 -14.11
CA ILE A 447 5.97 -17.25 -13.52
C ILE A 447 5.81 -17.06 -12.02
N TRP A 448 6.14 -18.09 -11.26
CA TRP A 448 6.09 -18.03 -9.80
C TRP A 448 7.45 -17.68 -9.21
N SER A 449 7.43 -16.95 -8.09
CA SER A 449 8.59 -16.96 -7.21
C SER A 449 8.80 -18.38 -6.68
N ALA A 450 10.02 -18.88 -6.83
CA ALA A 450 10.34 -20.26 -6.51
C ALA A 450 11.81 -20.39 -6.06
N ALA A 451 12.20 -21.59 -5.68
CA ALA A 451 13.57 -21.97 -5.40
C ALA A 451 13.89 -23.31 -6.08
N THR A 452 15.17 -23.63 -6.22
CA THR A 452 15.58 -24.99 -6.61
C THR A 452 15.23 -25.98 -5.50
N PRO A 453 14.99 -27.27 -5.83
CA PRO A 453 14.73 -28.31 -4.83
C PRO A 453 15.81 -28.44 -3.76
N ASP A 454 17.07 -28.16 -4.12
CA ASP A 454 18.24 -28.36 -3.26
C ASP A 454 18.60 -27.14 -2.38
N LEU A 455 17.75 -26.10 -2.35
CA LEU A 455 18.09 -24.84 -1.69
C LEU A 455 17.92 -24.95 -0.15
N PRO A 456 18.97 -24.70 0.67
CA PRO A 456 18.93 -24.95 2.11
C PRO A 456 18.09 -23.95 2.94
N ALA A 457 17.46 -22.95 2.31
CA ALA A 457 16.76 -21.86 3.01
C ALA A 457 15.64 -22.36 3.92
N THR A 458 14.94 -23.44 3.57
CA THR A 458 13.88 -24.05 4.41
C THR A 458 14.48 -24.67 5.68
N THR A 459 15.58 -25.40 5.54
CA THR A 459 16.33 -26.02 6.65
C THR A 459 16.97 -24.96 7.54
N GLN A 460 17.60 -23.94 6.95
CA GLN A 460 18.19 -22.80 7.66
C GLN A 460 17.13 -22.01 8.45
N TYR A 461 15.98 -21.73 7.83
CA TYR A 461 14.87 -21.05 8.50
C TYR A 461 14.34 -21.86 9.67
N ARG A 462 14.10 -23.17 9.48
CA ARG A 462 13.64 -24.06 10.55
C ARG A 462 14.62 -24.09 11.72
N LYS A 463 15.92 -24.26 11.43
CA LYS A 463 16.98 -24.28 12.45
C LYS A 463 17.04 -22.97 13.23
N GLY A 464 16.97 -21.83 12.55
CA GLY A 464 16.95 -20.52 13.19
C GLY A 464 15.72 -20.29 14.07
N MET A 465 14.53 -20.66 13.59
CA MET A 465 13.29 -20.50 14.35
C MET A 465 13.23 -21.41 15.58
N ASN A 466 13.77 -22.64 15.49
CA ASN A 466 13.92 -23.54 16.63
C ASN A 466 14.83 -22.94 17.73
N GLN A 467 15.91 -22.26 17.35
CA GLN A 467 16.84 -21.63 18.31
C GLN A 467 16.17 -20.52 19.13
N ILE A 468 15.15 -19.86 18.58
CA ILE A 468 14.39 -18.80 19.26
C ILE A 468 13.05 -19.28 19.83
N GLY A 469 12.82 -20.60 19.86
CA GLY A 469 11.61 -21.20 20.42
C GLY A 469 10.33 -20.90 19.65
N GLN A 470 10.44 -20.55 18.35
CA GLN A 470 9.28 -20.24 17.51
C GLN A 470 8.91 -21.44 16.64
N PRO A 471 7.65 -21.92 16.67
CA PRO A 471 7.23 -23.03 15.84
C PRO A 471 7.18 -22.63 14.36
N VAL A 472 7.56 -23.54 13.48
CA VAL A 472 7.42 -23.37 12.02
C VAL A 472 6.64 -24.54 11.45
N ASN A 473 5.49 -24.25 10.87
CA ASN A 473 4.71 -25.23 10.13
C ASN A 473 4.94 -25.05 8.64
N PHE A 474 5.60 -26.01 8.01
CA PHE A 474 5.77 -25.98 6.55
C PHE A 474 4.57 -26.64 5.86
N PRO A 475 4.14 -26.09 4.72
CA PRO A 475 3.20 -26.75 3.82
C PRO A 475 3.55 -28.19 3.51
N LYS A 476 2.51 -29.00 3.32
CA LYS A 476 2.68 -30.34 2.76
C LYS A 476 3.04 -30.23 1.28
N THR A 477 3.75 -31.21 0.75
CA THR A 477 3.94 -31.33 -0.71
C THR A 477 2.59 -31.55 -1.38
N CYS A 478 2.36 -30.88 -2.51
CA CYS A 478 1.17 -31.12 -3.31
C CYS A 478 1.11 -32.59 -3.76
N PRO A 479 -0.09 -33.18 -3.90
CA PRO A 479 -0.25 -34.51 -4.47
C PRO A 479 0.40 -34.56 -5.87
N ALA A 480 1.00 -35.70 -6.22
CA ALA A 480 1.47 -35.90 -7.59
C ALA A 480 0.30 -35.75 -8.57
N PRO A 481 0.50 -35.13 -9.75
CA PRO A 481 -0.55 -35.05 -10.76
C PRO A 481 -1.07 -36.47 -11.05
N HIS A 482 -2.38 -36.67 -10.90
CA HIS A 482 -3.01 -37.91 -11.33
C HIS A 482 -2.85 -38.03 -12.85
N PRO A 483 -2.38 -39.17 -13.36
CA PRO A 483 -2.11 -39.37 -14.79
C PRO A 483 -3.36 -39.26 -15.66
#